data_AF-A0A6N9IYK8-F1
#
_entry.id   AF-A0A6N9IYK8-F1
#
_cell.length_a   1.000
_cell.length_b   1.000
_cell.length_c   1.000
_cell.angle_alpha   90.00
_cell.angle_beta   90.00
_cell.angle_gamma   90.00
#
_symmetry.space_group_name_H-M   'P 1'
#
loop_
_entity.id
_entity.type
_entity.pdbx_description
1 polymer ?
#
loop_
_entity_poly.entity_id
_entity_poly.type
_entity_poly.pdbx_seq_one_letter_code
_entity_poly.pdbx_strand_id
1 'polypeptide(L)' 'MTDTNLMGTNLTGAKLVNTNLRNITLSYANINWAEILRGDDE' A
#
# COMPACT_ATOMS: atom_id res chain seq x y z
N MET A 1 -0.56 17.00 0.61
CA MET A 1 -0.69 16.05 1.73
C MET A 1 0.20 14.88 1.39
N THR A 2 1.43 14.81 1.92
CA THR A 2 2.48 13.90 1.39
C THR A 2 2.94 12.80 2.34
N ASP A 3 2.40 12.74 3.55
CA ASP A 3 2.81 11.73 4.54
C ASP A 3 1.60 10.90 4.97
N THR A 4 1.35 9.80 4.25
CA THR A 4 0.36 8.81 4.67
C THR A 4 1.02 7.84 5.65
N ASN A 5 0.51 7.83 6.88
CA ASN A 5 0.92 6.88 7.90
C ASN A 5 -0.08 5.71 7.95
N LEU A 6 0.37 4.53 7.57
CA LEU A 6 -0.39 3.28 7.62
C LEU A 6 0.16 2.33 8.69
N MET A 7 0.87 2.87 9.69
CA MET A 7 1.45 2.07 10.76
C MET A 7 0.39 1.22 11.48
N GLY A 8 0.67 -0.07 11.64
CA GLY A 8 -0.24 -1.02 12.31
C GLY A 8 -1.51 -1.39 11.55
N THR A 9 -1.69 -0.92 10.31
CA THR A 9 -2.91 -1.18 9.54
C THR A 9 -2.91 -2.60 8.97
N ASN A 10 -4.07 -3.27 8.96
CA ASN A 10 -4.23 -4.53 8.24
C ASN A 10 -4.68 -4.28 6.79
N LEU A 11 -3.77 -4.51 5.86
CA LEU A 11 -3.95 -4.43 4.40
C LEU A 11 -4.02 -5.82 3.75
N THR A 12 -4.37 -6.86 4.52
CA THR A 12 -4.44 -8.22 3.99
C THR A 12 -5.45 -8.31 2.84
N GLY A 13 -5.01 -8.73 1.66
CA GLY A 13 -5.87 -8.81 0.46
C GLY A 13 -6.22 -7.46 -0.18
N ALA A 14 -5.60 -6.35 0.24
CA ALA A 14 -5.85 -5.04 -0.35
C ALA A 14 -5.30 -4.96 -1.79
N LYS A 15 -6.05 -4.35 -2.71
CA LYS A 15 -5.58 -4.02 -4.06
C LYS A 15 -5.05 -2.59 -4.07
N LEU A 16 -3.74 -2.45 -4.14
CA LEU A 16 -3.03 -1.17 -4.20
C LEU A 16 -2.63 -0.87 -5.65
N VAL A 17 -3.63 -0.69 -6.51
CA VAL A 17 -3.45 -0.40 -7.93
C VAL A 17 -3.07 1.06 -8.11
N ASN A 18 -2.01 1.33 -8.87
CA ASN A 18 -1.52 2.68 -9.17
C ASN A 18 -1.30 3.56 -7.92
N THR A 19 -1.02 2.93 -6.77
CA THR A 19 -0.83 3.63 -5.51
C THR A 19 0.64 4.04 -5.36
N ASN A 20 0.89 5.33 -5.15
CA ASN A 20 2.23 5.81 -4.86
C ASN A 20 2.59 5.52 -3.40
N LEU A 21 3.22 4.37 -3.14
CA LEU A 21 3.72 3.99 -1.81
C LEU A 21 5.05 4.69 -1.44
N ARG A 22 5.56 5.56 -2.31
CA ARG A 22 6.82 6.28 -2.08
C ARG A 22 6.59 7.29 -0.95
N ASN A 23 7.30 7.09 0.15
CA ASN A 23 7.19 7.84 1.42
C ASN A 23 6.02 7.45 2.35
N ILE A 24 5.38 6.30 2.14
CA ILE A 24 4.38 5.80 3.10
C ILE A 24 5.07 5.06 4.25
N THR A 25 4.68 5.38 5.49
CA THR A 25 5.12 4.62 6.67
C THR A 25 4.22 3.40 6.84
N LEU A 26 4.79 2.20 6.64
CA LEU A 26 4.10 0.90 6.74
C LEU A 26 4.58 0.06 7.93
N SER A 27 5.29 0.65 8.90
CA SER A 27 5.78 -0.09 10.07
C SER A 27 4.63 -0.82 10.78
N TYR A 28 4.81 -2.10 11.12
CA TYR A 28 3.78 -2.95 11.72
C TYR A 28 2.50 -3.16 10.88
N ALA A 29 2.44 -2.70 9.63
CA ALA A 29 1.30 -2.98 8.76
C ALA A 29 1.32 -4.43 8.29
N ASN A 30 0.15 -5.07 8.25
CA ASN A 30 0.00 -6.41 7.70
C ASN A 30 -0.36 -6.31 6.21
N ILE A 31 0.59 -6.58 5.32
CA ILE A 31 0.43 -6.54 3.86
C ILE A 31 0.34 -7.93 3.22
N ASN A 32 0.03 -8.97 3.99
CA ASN A 32 -0.07 -10.33 3.44
C ASN A 32 -1.13 -10.39 2.34
N TRP A 33 -0.81 -11.02 1.21
CA TRP A 33 -1.72 -11.13 0.06
C TRP A 33 -2.20 -9.80 -0.53
N ALA A 34 -1.59 -8.67 -0.17
CA ALA A 34 -1.88 -7.41 -0.83
C ALA A 34 -1.39 -7.47 -2.29
N GLU A 35 -2.25 -7.06 -3.23
CA GLU A 35 -1.93 -6.97 -4.64
C GLU A 35 -1.42 -5.56 -4.93
N ILE A 36 -0.11 -5.42 -5.14
CA ILE A 36 0.49 -4.15 -5.58
C ILE A 36 0.67 -4.24 -7.10
N LEU A 37 -0.21 -3.57 -7.82
CA LEU A 37 -0.21 -3.52 -9.27
C LEU A 37 0.25 -2.13 -9.71
N ARG A 38 1.28 -2.06 -10.56
CA ARG A 38 1.52 -0.84 -11.34
C ARG A 38 0.37 -0.72 -12.31
N GLY A 39 -0.23 0.48 -12.42
CA GLY A 39 -1.33 0.75 -13.34
C GLY A 39 -0.89 0.77 -14.80
N ASP A 40 -0.04 -0.17 -15.20
CA ASP A 40 0.45 -0.36 -16.55
C ASP A 40 -0.44 -1.42 -17.22
N ASP A 41 -1.76 -1.22 -17.18
CA ASP A 41 -2.72 -1.95 -18.00
C ASP A 41 -3.11 -1.04 -19.18
N GLU A 42 -2.23 -0.96 -20.18
CA GLU A 42 -2.52 -0.56 -21.56
C GLU A 42 -1.85 -1.55 -22.54
#